data_AF-A0A2S8VW75-F1
#
_entry.id   AF-A0A2S8VW75-F1
#
_cell.length_a   1.000
_cell.length_b   1.000
_cell.length_c   1.000
_cell.angle_alpha   90.00
_cell.angle_beta   90.00
_cell.angle_gamma   90.00
#
_symmetry.space_group_name_H-M   'P 1'
#
loop_
_entity.id
_entity.type
_entity.pdbx_description
1 polymer ?
#
loop_
_entity_poly.entity_id
_entity_poly.type
_entity_poly.pdbx_seq_one_letter_code
_entity_poly.pdbx_strand_id
1 'polypeptide(L)'
;MTNYLDLATQEELETMLQEYPGTILFISHDRAFIRSVADHILQVDESEPRVFHGNYEQYTKRTTGNSVNVTEQELLRLQTKLTEVISRISIPNHHDDITSLNQEYETLLVQIRKCKEAL
;
A
#
# COMPACT_ATOMS: atom_id res chain seq x y z
N MET A 1 4.16 -24.67 -2.63
CA MET A 1 3.56 -26.01 -2.55
C MET A 1 2.12 -25.84 -2.11
N THR A 2 1.18 -26.36 -2.89
CA THR A 2 -0.27 -26.21 -2.73
C THR A 2 -0.76 -26.90 -1.47
N ASN A 3 -1.07 -26.12 -0.43
CA ASN A 3 -1.93 -26.59 0.65
C ASN A 3 -3.34 -26.08 0.36
N TYR A 4 -4.14 -26.92 -0.29
CA TYR A 4 -5.59 -26.74 -0.40
C TYR A 4 -6.20 -27.59 0.72
N LEU A 5 -6.09 -27.09 1.96
CA LEU A 5 -7.04 -27.50 2.99
C LEU A 5 -8.39 -26.99 2.49
N ASP A 6 -9.37 -27.88 2.34
CA ASP A 6 -10.72 -27.49 1.97
C ASP A 6 -11.15 -26.31 2.85
N LEU A 7 -11.76 -25.27 2.27
CA LEU A 7 -12.15 -24.03 2.99
C LEU A 7 -12.82 -24.32 4.35
N ALA A 8 -13.63 -25.38 4.42
CA ALA A 8 -14.28 -25.82 5.65
C ALA A 8 -13.29 -26.29 6.74
N THR A 9 -12.22 -27.01 6.37
CA THR A 9 -11.18 -27.44 7.33
C THR A 9 -10.32 -26.27 7.79
N GLN A 10 -10.14 -25.25 6.95
CA GLN A 10 -9.43 -24.03 7.33
C GLN A 10 -10.23 -23.21 8.35
N GLU A 11 -11.54 -23.02 8.14
CA GLU A 11 -12.42 -22.30 9.08
C GLU A 11 -12.51 -22.99 10.45
N GLU A 12 -12.58 -24.32 10.46
CA GLU A 12 -12.63 -25.10 11.69
C GLU A 12 -11.29 -25.03 12.46
N LEU A 13 -10.17 -25.06 11.74
CA LEU A 13 -8.84 -24.84 12.33
C LEU A 13 -8.71 -23.43 12.91
N GLU A 14 -9.16 -22.40 12.20
CA GLU A 14 -9.11 -21.01 12.69
C GLU A 14 -9.90 -20.85 13.99
N THR A 15 -11.11 -21.44 14.06
CA THR A 15 -11.94 -21.42 15.27
C THR A 15 -11.24 -22.13 16.44
N MET A 16 -10.69 -23.32 16.21
CA MET A 16 -9.94 -24.08 17.21
C MET A 16 -8.73 -23.30 17.75
N LEU A 17 -8.01 -22.57 16.88
CA LEU A 17 -6.86 -21.77 17.27
C LEU A 17 -7.27 -20.51 18.05
N GLN A 18 -8.40 -19.88 17.72
CA GLN A 18 -8.94 -18.74 18.46
C GLN A 18 -9.45 -19.12 19.85
N GLU A 19 -9.99 -20.33 20.02
CA GLU A 19 -10.46 -20.84 21.32
C GLU A 19 -9.35 -21.45 22.17
N TYR A 20 -8.14 -21.61 21.62
CA TYR A 20 -7.03 -22.20 22.35
C TYR A 20 -6.62 -21.33 23.55
N PRO A 21 -6.59 -21.87 24.78
CA PRO A 21 -6.39 -21.06 25.99
C PRO A 21 -4.94 -20.61 26.23
N GLY A 22 -3.99 -21.05 25.39
CA GLY A 22 -2.58 -20.72 25.50
C GLY A 22 -2.11 -19.72 24.43
N THR A 23 -0.82 -19.41 24.45
CA THR A 23 -0.21 -18.58 23.41
C THR A 23 0.26 -19.45 22.25
N ILE A 24 -0.12 -19.07 21.03
CA ILE A 24 0.32 -19.72 19.80
C ILE A 24 1.24 -18.77 19.06
N LEU A 25 2.43 -19.24 18.71
CA LEU A 25 3.33 -18.56 17.77
C LEU A 25 3.30 -19.31 16.45
N PHE A 26 2.97 -18.60 15.38
CA PHE A 26 2.93 -19.17 14.04
C PHE A 26 3.53 -18.22 13.00
N ILE A 27 3.97 -18.80 11.88
CA ILE A 27 4.44 -18.08 10.71
C ILE A 27 3.62 -18.59 9.53
N SER A 28 2.99 -17.70 8.78
CA SER A 28 2.20 -18.05 7.60
C SER A 28 2.48 -17.08 6.46
N HIS A 29 2.26 -17.56 5.24
CA HIS A 29 2.20 -16.70 4.04
C HIS A 29 0.76 -16.37 3.65
N ASP A 30 -0.23 -17.00 4.27
CA ASP A 30 -1.65 -16.72 4.05
C ASP A 30 -2.11 -15.54 4.91
N ARG A 31 -2.40 -14.42 4.25
CA ARG A 31 -2.85 -13.19 4.90
C ARG A 31 -4.26 -13.31 5.48
N ALA A 32 -5.12 -14.16 4.93
CA ALA A 32 -6.48 -14.37 5.46
C ALA A 32 -6.40 -15.03 6.83
N PHE A 33 -5.60 -16.10 6.94
CA PHE A 33 -5.30 -16.79 8.19
C PHE A 33 -4.63 -15.88 9.24
N ILE A 34 -3.61 -15.11 8.83
CA ILE A 34 -2.97 -14.16 9.76
C ILE A 34 -3.98 -13.14 10.27
N ARG A 35 -4.85 -12.63 9.39
CA ARG A 35 -5.87 -11.64 9.77
C ARG A 35 -6.92 -12.21 10.71
N SER A 36 -7.31 -13.48 10.56
CA SER A 36 -8.32 -14.09 11.42
C SER A 36 -7.77 -14.54 12.76
N VAL A 37 -6.54 -15.05 12.83
CA VAL A 37 -6.00 -15.66 14.06
C VAL A 37 -5.07 -14.72 14.85
N ALA A 38 -4.28 -13.86 14.19
CA ALA A 38 -3.26 -13.07 14.89
C ALA A 38 -3.83 -11.84 15.61
N ASP A 39 -3.60 -11.77 16.91
CA ASP A 39 -3.90 -10.62 17.78
C ASP A 39 -2.64 -9.81 18.17
N HIS A 40 -1.45 -10.33 17.84
CA HIS A 40 -0.14 -9.69 18.00
C HIS A 40 0.70 -9.94 16.76
N ILE A 41 1.51 -8.95 16.36
CA ILE A 41 2.46 -9.08 15.25
C ILE A 41 3.89 -8.93 15.77
N LEU A 42 4.70 -9.96 15.60
CA LEU A 42 6.15 -9.89 15.85
C LEU A 42 6.85 -9.45 14.56
N GLN A 43 7.31 -8.21 14.53
CA GLN A 43 8.14 -7.68 13.44
C GLN A 43 9.59 -8.06 13.70
N VAL A 44 10.21 -8.70 12.70
CA VAL A 44 11.63 -9.03 12.70
C VAL A 44 12.25 -8.36 11.47
N ASP A 45 13.15 -7.42 11.68
CA ASP A 45 13.90 -6.71 10.65
C ASP A 45 15.40 -6.69 11.02
N GLU A 46 16.22 -5.86 10.36
CA GLU A 46 17.64 -5.73 10.68
C GLU A 46 17.90 -5.12 12.09
N SER A 47 16.86 -4.62 12.75
CA SER A 47 16.92 -4.12 14.12
C SER A 47 16.39 -5.15 15.13
N GLU A 48 16.26 -4.73 16.39
CA GLU A 48 15.72 -5.61 17.43
C GLU A 48 14.26 -6.01 17.15
N PRO A 49 13.86 -7.27 17.41
CA PRO A 49 12.47 -7.71 17.22
C PRO A 49 11.50 -6.85 18.02
N ARG A 50 10.40 -6.44 17.39
CA ARG A 50 9.36 -5.60 18.01
C ARG A 50 8.02 -6.30 17.98
N VAL A 51 7.37 -6.33 19.14
CA VAL A 51 5.99 -6.83 19.26
C VAL A 51 5.02 -5.66 19.09
N PHE A 52 4.13 -5.80 18.13
CA PHE A 52 2.97 -4.94 17.96
C PHE A 52 1.75 -5.64 18.59
N HIS A 53 1.17 -5.01 19.61
CA HIS A 53 -0.08 -5.45 20.22
C HIS A 53 -1.26 -4.94 19.39
N GLY A 54 -1.92 -5.86 18.69
CA GLY A 54 -2.99 -5.56 17.77
C GLY A 54 -2.99 -6.51 16.57
N ASN A 55 -4.14 -6.61 15.93
CA ASN A 55 -4.33 -7.52 14.81
C ASN A 55 -3.56 -7.07 13.56
N TYR A 56 -3.54 -7.93 12.56
CA TYR A 56 -2.84 -7.68 11.30
C TYR A 56 -3.31 -6.41 10.56
N GLU A 57 -4.60 -6.07 10.64
CA GLU A 57 -5.15 -4.88 9.98
C GLU A 57 -4.67 -3.59 10.65
N GLN A 58 -4.61 -3.57 11.98
CA GLN A 58 -4.07 -2.47 12.75
C GLN A 58 -2.57 -2.31 12.50
N TYR A 59 -1.83 -3.43 12.46
CA TYR A 59 -0.41 -3.44 12.14
C TYR A 59 -0.15 -2.89 10.74
N THR A 60 -0.88 -3.39 9.73
CA THR A 60 -0.73 -2.92 8.35
C THR A 60 -1.13 -1.46 8.22
N LYS A 61 -2.22 -0.98 8.84
CA LYS A 61 -2.57 0.46 8.82
C LYS A 61 -1.48 1.33 9.46
N ARG A 62 -0.86 0.89 10.56
CA ARG A 62 0.22 1.65 11.22
C ARG A 62 1.51 1.66 10.41
N THR A 63 1.86 0.53 9.80
CA THR A 63 3.08 0.40 8.98
C THR A 63 2.90 1.03 7.60
N THR A 64 1.75 0.84 6.94
CA THR A 64 1.42 1.53 5.68
C THR A 64 1.11 3.00 5.86
N GLY A 65 0.59 3.43 7.02
CA GLY A 65 0.52 4.85 7.38
C GLY A 65 1.90 5.52 7.46
N ASN A 66 2.96 4.74 7.66
CA ASN A 66 4.35 5.17 7.56
C ASN A 66 4.99 4.94 6.17
N SER A 67 4.41 4.12 5.30
CA SER A 67 5.00 3.73 4.00
C SER A 67 4.21 4.14 2.77
N VAL A 68 3.05 4.79 2.95
CA VAL A 68 2.40 5.55 1.88
C VAL A 68 2.80 6.99 2.10
N ASN A 69 3.97 7.35 1.57
CA ASN A 69 4.41 8.73 1.57
C ASN A 69 3.43 9.49 0.65
N VAL A 70 2.44 10.15 1.25
CA VAL A 70 1.36 10.86 0.54
C VAL A 70 1.96 11.85 -0.48
N THR A 71 3.12 12.41 -0.14
CA THR A 71 3.90 13.27 -1.02
C THR A 71 4.48 12.52 -2.23
N GLU A 72 4.96 11.28 -2.08
CA GLU A 72 5.43 10.45 -3.20
C GLU A 72 4.27 10.01 -4.10
N GLN A 73 3.12 9.64 -3.53
CA GLN A 73 1.94 9.30 -4.32
C GLN A 73 1.42 10.50 -5.12
N GLU A 74 1.38 11.68 -4.52
CA GLU A 74 1.00 12.90 -5.23
C GLU A 74 2.03 13.26 -6.30
N LEU A 75 3.33 13.09 -6.02
CA LEU A 75 4.38 13.27 -7.01
C LEU A 75 4.20 12.34 -8.21
N LEU A 76 3.91 11.06 -7.98
CA LEU A 76 3.66 10.07 -9.04
C LEU A 76 2.41 10.44 -9.88
N ARG A 77 1.34 10.89 -9.22
CA ARG A 77 0.12 11.35 -9.88
C ARG A 77 0.40 12.53 -10.79
N LEU A 78 1.17 13.51 -10.30
CA LEU A 78 1.55 14.70 -11.07
C LEU A 78 2.46 14.35 -12.25
N GLN A 79 3.41 13.43 -12.09
CA GLN A 79 4.28 12.96 -13.18
C GLN A 79 3.50 12.23 -14.27
N THR A 80 2.50 11.42 -13.89
CA THR A 80 1.62 10.74 -14.85
C THR A 80 0.85 11.75 -15.69
N LYS A 81 0.25 12.76 -15.05
CA LYS A 81 -0.46 13.85 -15.75
C LYS A 81 0.47 14.65 -16.66
N LEU A 82 1.68 14.96 -16.19
CA LEU A 82 2.68 15.68 -17.01
C LEU A 82 3.01 14.88 -18.28
N THR A 83 3.15 13.57 -18.17
CA THR A 83 3.41 12.68 -19.31
C THR A 83 2.26 12.70 -20.31
N GLU A 84 1.02 12.67 -19.83
CA GLU A 84 -0.18 12.78 -20.67
C GLU A 84 -0.23 14.13 -21.41
N VAL A 85 0.01 15.24 -20.71
CA VAL A 85 0.02 16.59 -21.29
C VAL A 85 1.12 16.73 -22.33
N ILE A 86 2.35 16.28 -22.05
CA ILE A 86 3.46 16.29 -23.02
C ILE A 86 3.10 15.46 -24.26
N SER A 87 2.47 14.30 -24.08
CA SER A 87 2.03 13.46 -25.20
C SER A 87 1.04 14.21 -26.09
N ARG A 88 0.06 14.91 -25.49
CA ARG A 88 -0.95 15.69 -26.23
C ARG A 88 -0.37 16.94 -26.89
N ILE A 89 0.61 17.59 -26.28
CA ILE A 89 1.33 18.72 -26.90
C ILE A 89 2.16 18.24 -28.10
N SER A 90 2.80 17.08 -27.98
CA SER A 90 3.67 16.52 -29.03
C SER A 90 2.88 15.96 -30.20
N ILE A 91 1.72 15.37 -29.94
CA ILE A 91 0.81 14.82 -30.95
C ILE A 91 -0.61 15.35 -30.66
N PRO A 92 -0.91 16.61 -31.07
CA PRO A 92 -2.19 17.24 -30.78
C PRO A 92 -3.30 16.73 -31.69
N ASN A 93 -4.47 16.49 -31.11
CA ASN A 93 -5.71 16.20 -31.83
C ASN A 93 -6.45 17.50 -32.21
N HIS A 94 -7.44 17.41 -33.09
CA HIS A 94 -8.24 18.56 -33.52
C HIS A 94 -9.04 19.25 -32.40
N HIS A 95 -9.18 18.60 -31.23
CA HIS A 95 -9.86 19.14 -30.06
C HIS A 95 -8.91 19.71 -29.00
N ASP A 96 -7.59 19.60 -29.20
CA ASP A 96 -6.60 20.06 -28.23
C ASP A 96 -6.32 21.56 -28.42
N ASP A 97 -6.48 22.34 -27.36
CA ASP A 97 -5.97 23.70 -27.27
C ASP A 97 -4.54 23.68 -26.70
N ILE A 98 -3.57 23.82 -27.59
CA ILE A 98 -2.14 23.82 -27.24
C ILE A 98 -1.79 24.93 -26.24
N THR A 99 -2.48 26.07 -26.28
CA THR A 99 -2.23 27.17 -25.35
C THR A 99 -2.61 26.77 -23.94
N SER A 100 -3.81 26.19 -23.78
CA SER A 100 -4.30 25.66 -22.51
C SER A 100 -3.42 24.50 -22.01
N LEU A 101 -2.98 23.59 -22.88
CA LEU A 101 -2.09 22.49 -22.52
C LEU A 101 -0.71 22.97 -22.04
N ASN A 102 -0.14 24.00 -22.68
CA ASN A 102 1.11 24.60 -22.22
C ASN A 102 0.94 25.28 -20.85
N GLN A 103 -0.21 25.89 -20.59
CA GLN A 103 -0.50 26.47 -19.26
C GLN A 103 -0.65 25.40 -18.18
N GLU A 104 -1.27 24.26 -18.52
CA GLU A 104 -1.38 23.10 -17.63
C GLU A 104 0.00 22.47 -17.36
N TYR A 105 0.85 22.35 -18.39
CA TYR A 105 2.25 21.90 -18.26
C TYR A 105 3.03 22.73 -17.24
N GLU A 106 3.03 24.06 -17.37
CA GLU A 106 3.73 24.95 -16.44
C GLU A 106 3.19 24.83 -15.00
N THR A 107 1.87 24.69 -14.87
CA THR A 107 1.23 24.48 -13.56
C THR A 107 1.69 23.18 -12.90
N LEU A 108 1.75 22.10 -13.67
CA LEU A 108 2.22 20.79 -13.20
C LEU A 108 3.69 20.83 -12.78
N LEU A 109 4.55 21.55 -13.52
CA LEU A 109 5.96 21.71 -13.14
C LEU A 109 6.12 22.39 -11.78
N VAL A 110 5.34 23.45 -11.52
CA VAL A 110 5.36 24.15 -10.23
C VAL A 110 4.90 23.22 -9.09
N GLN A 111 3.84 22.44 -9.31
CA GLN A 111 3.33 21.50 -8.31
C GLN A 111 4.34 20.37 -8.02
N ILE A 112 4.95 19.80 -9.07
CA ILE A 112 5.98 18.76 -8.93
C ILE A 112 7.18 19.28 -8.14
N ARG A 113 7.63 20.51 -8.42
CA ARG A 113 8.73 21.13 -7.67
C ARG A 113 8.39 21.25 -6.19
N LYS A 114 7.20 21.76 -5.86
CA LYS A 114 6.74 21.89 -4.47
C LYS A 114 6.66 20.53 -3.76
N CYS A 115 6.17 19.48 -4.44
CA CYS A 115 6.14 18.13 -3.87
C CYS A 115 7.55 17.58 -3.62
N LYS A 116 8.50 17.81 -4.53
CA LYS A 116 9.90 17.38 -4.34
C LYS A 116 10.61 18.11 -3.20
N GLU A 117 10.27 19.38 -2.94
CA GLU A 117 10.80 20.16 -1.83
C GLU A 117 10.24 19.72 -0.46
N ALA A 118 9.13 18.98 -0.46
CA ALA A 118 8.45 18.47 0.75
C ALA A 118 8.80 17.01 1.09
N LEU A 119 9.72 16.38 0.33
CA LEU A 119 10.29 15.05 0.56
C LEU A 119 11.68 15.18 1.19
#